data_AF-A0A060A7K0-F1
#
_entry.id   AF-A0A060A7K0-F1
#
_cell.length_a   1.000
_cell.length_b   1.000
_cell.length_c   1.000
_cell.angle_alpha   90.00
_cell.angle_beta   90.00
_cell.angle_gamma   90.00
#
_symmetry.space_group_name_H-M   'P 1'
#
loop_
_entity.id
_entity.type
_entity.pdbx_description
1 polymer ?
#
loop_
_entity_poly.entity_id
_entity_poly.type
_entity_poly.pdbx_seq_one_letter_code
_entity_poly.pdbx_strand_id
1 'polypeptide(L)'
;CAAGKGTFGTVELVRCIMYAGLANVVRHRTLILPQLSAPGISAHEVKRLSGFPVEYGPVRASDLPEYVKTRKVTPEMRKVKFPMKDRLVLTPVELVHVILPTIAATIILYFLEGSLAALAAITTVLTGTVLFPVLLPFIPTHDFSTKGLIPGGIIAIPFALSFATNSTMPFWKNVLIPIVLLLIMPALTAYMAPNFTGCTTFTSRTGVKKEIFRYIP
;
A
#
# COMPACT_ATOMS: atom_id res chain seq x y z
N CYS A 1 5.79 6.51 -2.69
CA CYS A 1 7.22 6.90 -2.67
C CYS A 1 7.49 8.17 -3.47
N ALA A 2 8.42 9.01 -2.99
CA ALA A 2 8.83 10.27 -3.64
C ALA A 2 9.50 10.05 -5.01
N ALA A 3 10.34 9.02 -5.14
CA ALA A 3 10.94 8.63 -6.43
C ALA A 3 9.88 8.28 -7.49
N GLY A 4 8.86 7.51 -7.12
CA GLY A 4 7.75 7.17 -8.02
C GLY A 4 6.79 8.33 -8.33
N LYS A 5 6.69 9.31 -7.42
CA LYS A 5 5.89 10.55 -7.60
C LYS A 5 6.66 11.66 -8.33
N GLY A 6 7.93 11.44 -8.68
CA GLY A 6 8.79 12.44 -9.32
C GLY A 6 9.27 13.56 -8.40
N THR A 7 8.97 13.50 -7.10
CA THR A 7 9.37 14.51 -6.11
C THR A 7 10.75 14.24 -5.51
N PHE A 8 11.34 13.07 -5.79
CA PHE A 8 12.73 12.78 -5.48
C PHE A 8 13.42 12.19 -6.71
N GLY A 9 13.94 13.07 -7.56
CA GLY A 9 14.56 12.72 -8.83
C GLY A 9 15.87 13.44 -9.09
N THR A 10 16.52 13.10 -10.19
CA THR A 10 17.85 13.62 -10.58
C THR A 10 17.94 15.14 -10.51
N VAL A 11 17.00 15.85 -11.14
CA VAL A 11 17.02 17.32 -11.22
C VAL A 11 16.89 17.95 -9.83
N GLU A 12 15.97 17.43 -9.01
CA GLU A 12 15.75 17.92 -7.65
C GLU A 12 16.98 17.68 -6.78
N LEU A 13 17.61 16.50 -6.88
CA LEU A 13 18.84 16.22 -6.15
C LEU A 13 19.98 17.17 -6.54
N VAL A 14 20.21 17.38 -7.85
CA VAL A 14 21.23 18.31 -8.35
C VAL A 14 20.98 19.73 -7.86
N ARG A 15 19.72 20.18 -7.91
CA ARG A 15 19.30 21.48 -7.38
C ARG A 15 19.63 21.61 -5.88
N CYS A 16 19.30 20.61 -5.07
CA CYS A 16 19.62 20.60 -3.64
C CYS A 16 21.13 20.63 -3.36
N ILE A 17 21.94 19.92 -4.16
CA ILE A 17 23.41 19.94 -4.04
C ILE A 17 23.96 21.37 -4.26
N MET A 18 23.45 22.07 -5.29
CA MET A 18 23.86 23.43 -5.60
C MET A 18 23.40 24.43 -4.52
N TYR A 19 22.14 24.37 -4.11
CA TYR A 19 21.62 25.27 -3.06
C TYR A 19 22.30 25.09 -1.71
N ALA A 20 22.62 23.84 -1.35
CA ALA A 20 23.36 23.56 -0.12
C ALA A 20 24.84 23.98 -0.20
N GLY A 21 25.33 24.39 -1.39
CA GLY A 21 26.74 24.71 -1.60
C GLY A 21 27.66 23.53 -1.24
N LEU A 22 27.20 22.29 -1.43
CA LEU A 22 27.84 21.10 -0.85
C LEU A 22 29.31 20.96 -1.29
N ALA A 23 29.63 21.44 -2.49
CA ALA A 23 30.99 21.45 -3.02
C ALA A 23 32.00 22.24 -2.16
N ASN A 24 31.51 23.22 -1.38
CA ASN A 24 32.30 24.07 -0.50
C ASN A 24 32.38 23.55 0.94
N VAL A 25 31.52 22.60 1.31
CA VAL A 25 31.41 22.10 2.71
C VAL A 25 32.20 20.80 2.90
N VAL A 26 32.24 19.93 1.89
CA VAL A 26 32.90 18.63 1.98
C VAL A 26 34.06 18.49 1.00
N ARG A 27 35.14 17.85 1.47
CA ARG A 27 36.31 17.50 0.63
C ARG A 27 36.06 16.27 -0.24
N HIS A 28 35.26 15.32 0.24
CA HIS A 28 34.86 14.15 -0.57
C HIS A 28 33.76 14.53 -1.56
N ARG A 29 33.71 13.83 -2.69
CA ARG A 29 32.73 14.09 -3.77
C ARG A 29 31.68 12.99 -3.92
N THR A 30 31.68 11.98 -3.05
CA THR A 30 30.72 10.87 -3.16
C THR A 30 29.45 11.14 -2.36
N LEU A 31 28.31 10.96 -3.01
CA LEU A 31 26.97 10.99 -2.39
C LEU A 31 26.49 9.57 -2.16
N ILE A 32 26.02 9.30 -0.94
CA ILE A 32 25.37 8.03 -0.60
C ILE A 32 23.87 8.25 -0.67
N LEU A 33 23.19 7.55 -1.57
CA LEU A 33 21.75 7.59 -1.70
C LEU A 33 21.10 6.29 -1.20
N PRO A 34 19.87 6.34 -0.67
CA PRO A 34 19.13 5.12 -0.33
C PRO A 34 18.97 4.24 -1.57
N GLN A 35 19.09 2.92 -1.41
CA GLN A 35 19.02 2.00 -2.56
C GLN A 35 17.71 2.13 -3.36
N LEU A 36 16.60 2.35 -2.65
CA LEU A 36 15.27 2.48 -3.24
C LEU A 36 15.04 3.80 -4.00
N SER A 37 16.02 4.70 -4.03
CA SER A 37 15.98 5.91 -4.85
C SER A 37 16.44 5.70 -6.30
N ALA A 38 17.12 4.58 -6.58
CA ALA A 38 17.67 4.26 -7.90
C ALA A 38 16.65 4.36 -9.07
N PRO A 39 15.36 4.00 -8.90
CA PRO A 39 14.38 4.17 -9.98
C PRO A 39 14.07 5.63 -10.34
N GLY A 40 14.30 6.58 -9.43
CA GLY A 40 14.01 8.00 -9.65
C GLY A 40 15.24 8.86 -9.96
N ILE A 41 16.44 8.36 -9.66
CA ILE A 41 17.68 9.12 -9.73
C ILE A 41 18.67 8.41 -10.65
N SER A 42 19.16 9.12 -11.67
CA SER A 42 20.22 8.61 -12.55
C SER A 42 21.58 9.02 -12.00
N ALA A 43 22.32 8.07 -11.45
CA ALA A 43 23.65 8.30 -10.88
C ALA A 43 24.64 8.94 -11.87
N HIS A 44 24.61 8.50 -13.13
CA HIS A 44 25.45 9.05 -14.19
C HIS A 44 25.11 10.51 -14.49
N GLU A 45 23.82 10.84 -14.49
CA GLU A 45 23.34 12.20 -14.75
C GLU A 45 23.65 13.14 -13.58
N VAL A 46 23.48 12.68 -12.33
CA VAL A 46 23.89 13.44 -11.15
C VAL A 46 25.38 13.74 -11.20
N LYS A 47 26.22 12.75 -11.52
CA LYS A 47 27.67 12.95 -11.65
C LYS A 47 28.00 13.96 -12.76
N ARG A 48 27.33 13.86 -13.92
CA ARG A 48 27.54 14.77 -15.05
C ARG A 48 27.20 16.22 -14.69
N LEU A 49 26.08 16.45 -14.02
CA LEU A 49 25.56 17.78 -13.75
C LEU A 49 26.15 18.44 -12.49
N SER A 50 26.47 17.64 -11.46
CA SER A 50 26.93 18.16 -10.16
C SER A 50 28.41 17.87 -9.87
N GLY A 51 29.04 16.95 -10.61
CA GLY A 51 30.38 16.46 -10.32
C GLY A 51 30.46 15.45 -9.16
N PHE A 52 29.35 15.16 -8.48
CA PHE A 52 29.30 14.21 -7.38
C PHE A 52 28.98 12.79 -7.88
N PRO A 53 29.92 11.83 -7.83
CA PRO A 53 29.58 10.42 -7.98
C PRO A 53 28.55 9.97 -6.94
N VAL A 54 27.57 9.19 -7.39
CA VAL A 54 26.52 8.62 -6.54
C VAL A 54 26.84 7.15 -6.28
N GLU A 55 26.77 6.76 -5.02
CA GLU A 55 26.74 5.37 -4.59
C GLU A 55 25.39 5.05 -3.94
N TYR A 56 24.80 3.93 -4.32
CA TYR A 56 23.60 3.43 -3.67
C TYR A 56 23.99 2.64 -2.42
N GLY A 57 23.67 3.22 -1.27
CA GLY A 57 23.88 2.61 0.05
C GLY A 57 22.81 1.56 0.38
N PRO A 58 22.66 1.20 1.67
CA PRO A 58 21.71 0.19 2.11
C PRO A 58 20.25 0.64 1.97
N VAL A 59 19.32 -0.32 2.06
CA VAL A 59 17.89 -0.05 2.13
C VAL A 59 17.49 0.64 3.44
N ARG A 60 18.06 0.20 4.57
CA ARG A 60 17.73 0.73 5.91
C ARG A 60 18.82 1.67 6.39
N ALA A 61 18.42 2.81 6.98
CA ALA A 61 19.35 3.77 7.58
C ALA A 61 20.15 3.17 8.75
N SER A 62 19.60 2.17 9.45
CA SER A 62 20.29 1.42 10.52
C SER A 62 21.58 0.76 10.06
N ASP A 63 21.68 0.41 8.78
CA ASP A 63 22.81 -0.31 8.20
C ASP A 63 23.90 0.66 7.71
N LEU A 64 23.63 1.97 7.74
CA LEU A 64 24.54 3.02 7.27
C LEU A 64 25.90 3.03 8.00
N PRO A 65 25.99 2.87 9.34
CA PRO A 65 27.28 2.87 10.04
C PRO A 65 28.21 1.76 9.57
N GLU A 66 27.69 0.56 9.34
CA GLU A 66 28.47 -0.59 8.85
C GLU A 66 28.85 -0.42 7.38
N TYR A 67 27.92 0.10 6.57
CA TYR A 67 28.19 0.43 5.17
C TYR A 67 29.27 1.51 5.02
N VAL A 68 29.32 2.54 5.87
CA VAL A 68 30.34 3.59 5.78
C VAL A 68 31.74 3.04 6.07
N LYS A 69 31.87 2.08 7.00
CA LYS A 69 33.15 1.42 7.31
C LYS A 69 33.64 0.53 6.18
N THR A 70 32.75 -0.30 5.63
CA THR A 70 33.12 -1.35 4.67
C THR A 70 33.01 -0.91 3.22
N ARG A 71 32.20 0.12 2.94
CA ARG A 71 31.78 0.60 1.61
C ARG A 71 31.19 -0.52 0.73
N LYS A 72 30.71 -1.60 1.35
CA LYS A 72 30.16 -2.78 0.68
C LYS A 72 28.74 -3.04 1.14
N VAL A 73 27.79 -3.02 0.21
CA VAL A 73 26.39 -3.38 0.50
C VAL A 73 26.26 -4.90 0.46
N THR A 74 26.08 -5.52 1.63
CA THR A 74 25.86 -6.97 1.74
C THR A 74 24.49 -7.38 1.16
N PRO A 75 24.29 -8.66 0.79
CA PRO A 75 22.99 -9.13 0.28
C PRO A 75 21.82 -8.84 1.22
N GLU A 76 22.04 -8.89 2.54
CA GLU A 76 21.00 -8.59 3.54
C GLU A 76 20.61 -7.11 3.56
N MET A 77 21.58 -6.20 3.40
CA MET A 77 21.32 -4.75 3.32
C MET A 77 20.53 -4.35 2.06
N ARG A 78 20.50 -5.21 1.03
CA ARG A 78 19.73 -5.02 -0.21
C ARG A 78 18.29 -5.53 -0.10
N LYS A 79 17.96 -6.35 0.91
CA LYS A 79 16.66 -7.01 1.04
C LYS A 79 15.69 -6.16 1.86
N VAL A 80 14.53 -5.87 1.27
CA VAL A 80 13.39 -5.31 2.01
C VAL A 80 12.62 -6.47 2.66
N LYS A 81 12.68 -6.59 3.99
CA LYS A 81 12.06 -7.70 4.75
C LYS A 81 10.53 -7.58 4.91
N PHE A 82 9.97 -6.38 4.77
CA PHE A 82 8.54 -6.04 4.89
C PHE A 82 7.71 -6.92 5.86
N PRO A 83 8.08 -6.99 7.16
CA PRO A 83 7.39 -7.77 8.20
C PRO A 83 5.99 -7.23 8.50
N MET A 84 5.16 -8.01 9.20
CA MET A 84 3.80 -7.61 9.60
C MET A 84 3.73 -6.24 10.29
N LYS A 85 4.71 -5.91 11.14
CA LYS A 85 4.78 -4.61 11.81
C LYS A 85 4.88 -3.45 10.81
N ASP A 86 5.77 -3.57 9.82
CA ASP A 86 5.97 -2.54 8.79
C ASP A 86 4.70 -2.38 7.92
N ARG A 87 3.88 -3.42 7.80
CA ARG A 87 2.58 -3.39 7.11
C ARG A 87 1.50 -2.67 7.91
N LEU A 88 1.42 -2.95 9.20
CA LEU A 88 0.40 -2.38 10.07
C LEU A 88 0.61 -0.88 10.29
N VAL A 89 1.85 -0.40 10.18
CA VAL A 89 2.17 1.04 10.22
C VAL A 89 1.52 1.82 9.07
N LEU A 90 1.17 1.16 7.96
CA LEU A 90 0.51 1.80 6.81
C LEU A 90 -1.02 1.87 6.98
N THR A 91 -1.60 1.02 7.83
CA THR A 91 -3.04 0.97 8.07
C THR A 91 -3.66 2.31 8.50
N PRO A 92 -3.06 3.12 9.40
CA PRO A 92 -3.64 4.40 9.79
C PRO A 92 -3.76 5.38 8.62
N VAL A 93 -2.78 5.40 7.71
CA VAL A 93 -2.80 6.28 6.54
C VAL A 93 -3.95 5.92 5.62
N GLU A 94 -4.18 4.63 5.37
CA GLU A 94 -5.31 4.16 4.57
C GLU A 94 -6.65 4.44 5.25
N LEU A 95 -6.73 4.25 6.56
CA LEU A 95 -7.95 4.47 7.33
C LEU A 95 -8.42 5.94 7.25
N VAL A 96 -7.50 6.91 7.32
CA VAL A 96 -7.84 8.34 7.22
C VAL A 96 -8.53 8.69 5.91
N HIS A 97 -8.17 8.05 4.80
CA HIS A 97 -8.80 8.32 3.50
C HIS A 97 -10.22 7.73 3.38
N VAL A 98 -10.53 6.69 4.16
CA VAL A 98 -11.81 5.97 4.07
C VAL A 98 -12.72 6.19 5.28
N ILE A 99 -12.26 6.84 6.35
CA ILE A 99 -13.02 6.97 7.60
C ILE A 99 -14.31 7.78 7.43
N LEU A 100 -14.28 8.90 6.70
CA LEU A 100 -15.45 9.73 6.42
C LEU A 100 -16.52 8.98 5.61
N PRO A 101 -16.21 8.38 4.44
CA PRO A 101 -17.21 7.59 3.71
C PRO A 101 -17.68 6.37 4.51
N THR A 102 -16.82 5.77 5.33
CA THR A 102 -17.21 4.67 6.22
C THR A 102 -18.25 5.11 7.24
N ILE A 103 -18.01 6.22 7.96
CA ILE A 103 -18.95 6.74 8.97
C ILE A 103 -20.30 7.04 8.31
N ALA A 104 -20.31 7.72 7.15
CA ALA A 104 -21.52 8.02 6.42
C ALA A 104 -22.27 6.73 6.03
N ALA A 105 -21.58 5.75 5.44
CA ALA A 105 -22.17 4.48 5.06
C ALA A 105 -22.70 3.69 6.27
N THR A 106 -21.97 3.66 7.39
CA THR A 106 -22.38 3.01 8.63
C THR A 106 -23.66 3.63 9.18
N ILE A 107 -23.76 4.97 9.24
CA ILE A 107 -24.96 5.66 9.72
C ILE A 107 -26.15 5.35 8.82
N ILE A 108 -25.97 5.46 7.50
CA ILE A 108 -27.05 5.18 6.53
C ILE A 108 -27.54 3.74 6.67
N LEU A 109 -26.63 2.77 6.70
CA LEU A 109 -26.99 1.35 6.82
C LEU A 109 -27.60 1.01 8.18
N TYR A 110 -27.17 1.67 9.25
CA TYR A 110 -27.78 1.51 10.57
C TYR A 110 -29.27 1.86 10.55
N PHE A 111 -29.63 2.99 9.92
CA PHE A 111 -31.03 3.42 9.85
C PHE A 111 -31.86 2.60 8.85
N LEU A 112 -31.24 2.02 7.81
CA LEU A 112 -31.95 1.25 6.79
C LEU A 112 -32.21 -0.21 7.19
N GLU A 113 -31.18 -0.92 7.65
CA GLU A 113 -31.21 -2.37 7.88
C GLU A 113 -30.67 -2.77 9.27
N GLY A 114 -30.37 -1.79 10.12
CA GLY A 114 -30.01 -2.01 11.53
C GLY A 114 -28.52 -2.20 11.82
N SER A 115 -28.24 -2.59 13.05
CA SER A 115 -26.87 -2.71 13.59
C SER A 115 -26.00 -3.72 12.84
N LEU A 116 -26.59 -4.80 12.33
CA LEU A 116 -25.85 -5.84 11.61
C LEU A 116 -25.32 -5.32 10.26
N ALA A 117 -26.09 -4.52 9.54
CA ALA A 117 -25.65 -3.90 8.28
C ALA A 117 -24.58 -2.82 8.52
N ALA A 118 -24.74 -2.03 9.59
CA ALA A 118 -23.74 -1.07 10.02
C ALA A 118 -22.40 -1.76 10.38
N LEU A 119 -22.46 -2.89 11.07
CA LEU A 119 -21.29 -3.69 11.43
C LEU A 119 -20.64 -4.31 10.18
N ALA A 120 -21.42 -4.76 9.20
CA ALA A 120 -20.90 -5.28 7.93
C ALA A 120 -20.05 -4.21 7.23
N ALA A 121 -20.53 -2.97 7.14
CA ALA A 121 -19.78 -1.86 6.53
C ALA A 121 -18.45 -1.56 7.24
N ILE A 122 -18.46 -1.47 8.57
CA ILE A 122 -17.23 -1.28 9.36
C ILE A 122 -16.27 -2.45 9.12
N THR A 123 -16.79 -3.68 9.13
CA THR A 123 -15.97 -4.90 8.97
C THR A 123 -15.37 -4.98 7.57
N THR A 124 -16.11 -4.61 6.51
CA THR A 124 -15.57 -4.52 5.14
C THR A 124 -14.38 -3.58 5.07
N VAL A 125 -14.49 -2.40 5.67
CA VAL A 125 -13.42 -1.40 5.65
C VAL A 125 -12.21 -1.88 6.44
N LEU A 126 -12.41 -2.39 7.66
CA LEU A 126 -11.33 -2.99 8.46
C LEU A 126 -10.68 -4.17 7.73
N THR A 127 -11.45 -4.94 6.97
CA THR A 127 -10.92 -6.03 6.15
C THR A 127 -9.99 -5.49 5.07
N GLY A 128 -10.41 -4.45 4.34
CA GLY A 128 -9.61 -3.81 3.30
C GLY A 128 -8.37 -3.09 3.84
N THR A 129 -8.45 -2.41 4.98
CA THR A 129 -7.35 -1.57 5.51
C THR A 129 -6.42 -2.27 6.49
N VAL A 130 -6.91 -3.24 7.26
CA VAL A 130 -6.16 -3.88 8.36
C VAL A 130 -5.88 -5.34 8.04
N LEU A 131 -6.93 -6.11 7.72
CA LEU A 131 -6.78 -7.55 7.56
C LEU A 131 -6.05 -7.93 6.26
N PHE A 132 -6.36 -7.23 5.17
CA PHE A 132 -5.73 -7.44 3.87
C PHE A 132 -4.20 -7.34 3.90
N PRO A 133 -3.55 -6.27 4.41
CA PRO A 133 -2.09 -6.18 4.45
C PRO A 133 -1.45 -7.27 5.34
N VAL A 134 -2.14 -7.74 6.37
CA VAL A 134 -1.67 -8.85 7.22
C VAL A 134 -1.71 -10.18 6.45
N LEU A 135 -2.80 -10.46 5.74
CA LEU A 135 -3.00 -11.68 4.96
C LEU A 135 -2.24 -11.70 3.64
N LEU A 136 -1.79 -10.55 3.13
CA LEU A 136 -1.20 -10.40 1.80
C LEU A 136 -0.16 -11.48 1.38
N PRO A 137 0.78 -11.93 2.25
CA PRO A 137 1.77 -12.95 1.86
C PRO A 137 1.20 -14.35 1.67
N PHE A 138 0.06 -14.63 2.31
CA PHE A 138 -0.54 -15.96 2.36
C PHE A 138 -1.56 -16.17 1.25
N ILE A 139 -1.96 -15.11 0.55
CA ILE A 139 -2.98 -15.19 -0.50
C ILE A 139 -2.31 -15.60 -1.84
N PRO A 140 -2.68 -16.76 -2.42
CA PRO A 140 -1.97 -17.38 -3.54
C PRO A 140 -2.45 -16.84 -4.91
N THR A 141 -2.54 -15.52 -5.06
CA THR A 141 -2.88 -14.88 -6.34
C THR A 141 -1.85 -13.81 -6.70
N HIS A 142 -1.85 -13.34 -7.94
CA HIS A 142 -0.86 -12.36 -8.42
C HIS A 142 -1.31 -10.92 -8.20
N ASP A 143 -2.55 -10.61 -8.59
CA ASP A 143 -3.10 -9.24 -8.62
C ASP A 143 -3.71 -8.84 -7.27
N PHE A 144 -3.59 -7.56 -6.87
CA PHE A 144 -4.12 -7.05 -5.59
C PHE A 144 -5.63 -7.16 -5.49
N SER A 145 -6.32 -6.84 -6.57
CA SER A 145 -7.78 -6.86 -6.67
C SER A 145 -8.30 -8.27 -6.42
N THR A 146 -7.69 -9.27 -7.06
CA THR A 146 -8.00 -10.69 -6.85
C THR A 146 -7.60 -11.16 -5.45
N LYS A 147 -6.49 -10.66 -4.89
CA LYS A 147 -6.14 -10.91 -3.49
C LYS A 147 -7.18 -10.34 -2.52
N GLY A 148 -7.75 -9.16 -2.82
CA GLY A 148 -8.72 -8.47 -1.97
C GLY A 148 -10.11 -9.10 -1.99
N LEU A 149 -10.49 -9.74 -3.11
CA LEU A 149 -11.75 -10.49 -3.23
C LEU A 149 -11.84 -11.64 -2.23
N ILE A 150 -10.74 -12.37 -2.01
CA ILE A 150 -10.73 -13.57 -1.15
C ILE A 150 -11.10 -13.26 0.31
N PRO A 151 -10.38 -12.38 1.04
CA PRO A 151 -10.71 -12.06 2.43
C PRO A 151 -12.05 -11.35 2.55
N GLY A 152 -12.44 -10.53 1.57
CA GLY A 152 -13.78 -9.91 1.55
C GLY A 152 -14.89 -10.95 1.41
N GLY A 153 -14.70 -11.96 0.55
CA GLY A 153 -15.63 -13.08 0.37
C GLY A 153 -15.76 -13.90 1.65
N ILE A 154 -14.63 -14.26 2.27
CA ILE A 154 -14.61 -15.01 3.52
C ILE A 154 -15.38 -14.28 4.63
N ILE A 155 -15.19 -12.96 4.74
CA ILE A 155 -15.86 -12.15 5.76
C ILE A 155 -17.33 -11.86 5.42
N ALA A 156 -17.71 -11.88 4.15
CA ALA A 156 -19.11 -11.69 3.75
C ALA A 156 -20.01 -12.86 4.17
N ILE A 157 -19.48 -14.10 4.20
CA ILE A 157 -20.22 -15.32 4.54
C ILE A 157 -21.00 -15.22 5.88
N PRO A 158 -20.39 -14.92 7.03
CA PRO A 158 -21.11 -14.87 8.31
C PRO A 158 -22.23 -13.82 8.35
N PHE A 159 -22.04 -12.66 7.70
CA PHE A 159 -23.09 -11.65 7.58
C PHE A 159 -24.22 -12.12 6.67
N ALA A 160 -23.88 -12.69 5.52
CA ALA A 160 -24.84 -13.26 4.57
C ALA A 160 -25.70 -14.35 5.23
N LEU A 161 -25.09 -15.26 5.99
CA LEU A 161 -25.83 -16.30 6.73
C LEU A 161 -26.75 -15.70 7.79
N SER A 162 -26.28 -14.68 8.51
CA SER A 162 -27.06 -14.04 9.58
C SER A 162 -28.31 -13.33 9.07
N PHE A 163 -28.27 -12.76 7.86
CA PHE A 163 -29.45 -12.22 7.20
C PHE A 163 -30.32 -13.31 6.56
N ALA A 164 -29.74 -14.39 6.05
CA ALA A 164 -30.48 -15.49 5.43
C ALA A 164 -31.32 -16.30 6.43
N THR A 165 -30.85 -16.45 7.67
CA THR A 165 -31.53 -17.24 8.72
C THR A 165 -32.47 -16.41 9.58
N ASN A 166 -32.67 -15.12 9.27
CA ASN A 166 -33.53 -14.26 10.06
C ASN A 166 -35.02 -14.50 9.76
N SER A 167 -35.68 -15.25 10.62
CA SER A 167 -37.11 -15.61 10.46
C SER A 167 -38.09 -14.43 10.60
N THR A 168 -37.63 -13.24 11.01
CA THR A 168 -38.51 -12.06 11.21
C THR A 168 -38.70 -11.23 9.95
N MET A 169 -37.87 -11.46 8.91
CA MET A 169 -37.86 -10.67 7.68
C MET A 169 -38.68 -11.33 6.56
N PRO A 170 -39.23 -10.53 5.62
CA PRO A 170 -39.86 -11.07 4.42
C PRO A 170 -38.91 -11.94 3.59
N PHE A 171 -39.42 -13.01 2.99
CA PHE A 171 -38.63 -13.98 2.21
C PHE A 171 -37.72 -13.35 1.14
N TRP A 172 -38.22 -12.32 0.44
CA TRP A 172 -37.43 -11.63 -0.58
C TRP A 172 -36.21 -10.89 -0.01
N LYS A 173 -36.32 -10.32 1.21
CA LYS A 173 -35.18 -9.70 1.90
C LYS A 173 -34.15 -10.74 2.35
N ASN A 174 -34.62 -11.90 2.83
CA ASN A 174 -33.76 -13.01 3.25
C ASN A 174 -32.93 -13.62 2.12
N VAL A 175 -33.35 -13.43 0.87
CA VAL A 175 -32.57 -13.86 -0.31
C VAL A 175 -31.74 -12.71 -0.87
N LEU A 176 -32.31 -11.51 -1.00
CA LEU A 176 -31.65 -10.39 -1.68
C LEU A 176 -30.49 -9.80 -0.88
N ILE A 177 -30.66 -9.58 0.43
CA ILE A 177 -29.63 -8.94 1.27
C ILE A 177 -28.34 -9.79 1.32
N PRO A 178 -28.39 -11.11 1.54
CA PRO A 178 -27.19 -11.95 1.50
C PRO A 178 -26.46 -11.91 0.15
N ILE A 179 -27.19 -11.93 -0.96
CA ILE A 179 -26.60 -11.82 -2.31
C ILE A 179 -25.89 -10.48 -2.46
N VAL A 180 -26.52 -9.39 -2.03
CA VAL A 180 -25.94 -8.04 -2.07
C VAL A 180 -24.65 -7.98 -1.23
N LEU A 181 -24.65 -8.55 -0.02
CA LEU A 181 -23.46 -8.57 0.84
C LEU A 181 -22.31 -9.40 0.24
N LEU A 182 -22.62 -10.57 -0.32
CA LEU A 182 -21.66 -11.44 -1.00
C LEU A 182 -21.07 -10.80 -2.27
N LEU A 183 -21.73 -9.81 -2.87
CA LEU A 183 -21.23 -9.09 -4.03
C LEU A 183 -20.48 -7.81 -3.62
N ILE A 184 -21.05 -7.01 -2.71
CA ILE A 184 -20.53 -5.69 -2.35
C ILE A 184 -19.30 -5.79 -1.47
N MET A 185 -19.32 -6.63 -0.42
CA MET A 185 -18.20 -6.67 0.52
C MET A 185 -16.89 -7.10 -0.16
N PRO A 186 -16.86 -8.16 -1.01
CA PRO A 186 -15.66 -8.52 -1.74
C PRO A 186 -15.25 -7.48 -2.77
N ALA A 187 -16.21 -6.86 -3.46
CA ALA A 187 -15.92 -5.81 -4.43
C ALA A 187 -15.26 -4.60 -3.76
N LEU A 188 -15.75 -4.17 -2.59
CA LEU A 188 -15.17 -3.07 -1.82
C LEU A 188 -13.76 -3.41 -1.32
N THR A 189 -13.53 -4.61 -0.76
CA THR A 189 -12.19 -5.00 -0.32
C THR A 189 -11.22 -5.12 -1.49
N ALA A 190 -11.68 -5.62 -2.64
CA ALA A 190 -10.90 -5.68 -3.88
C ALA A 190 -10.57 -4.29 -4.43
N TYR A 191 -11.50 -3.34 -4.33
CA TYR A 191 -11.27 -1.95 -4.73
C TYR A 191 -10.25 -1.24 -3.83
N MET A 192 -10.25 -1.54 -2.53
CA MET A 192 -9.31 -0.96 -1.57
C MET A 192 -7.91 -1.59 -1.65
N ALA A 193 -7.80 -2.85 -2.07
CA ALA A 193 -6.54 -3.58 -2.09
C ALA A 193 -5.40 -2.91 -2.90
N PRO A 194 -5.65 -2.33 -4.10
CA PRO A 194 -4.64 -1.59 -4.86
C PRO A 194 -3.99 -0.40 -4.15
N ASN A 195 -4.59 0.15 -3.09
CA ASN A 195 -3.96 1.22 -2.32
C ASN A 195 -2.64 0.76 -1.66
N PHE A 196 -2.51 -0.54 -1.38
CA PHE A 196 -1.30 -1.12 -0.80
C PHE A 196 -0.18 -1.41 -1.81
N THR A 197 -0.39 -1.12 -3.10
CA THR A 197 0.60 -1.41 -4.16
C THR A 197 1.91 -0.64 -4.01
N GLY A 198 1.90 0.50 -3.31
CA GLY A 198 3.09 1.31 -3.01
C GLY A 198 3.96 0.80 -1.88
N CYS A 199 3.55 -0.29 -1.22
CA CYS A 199 4.15 -0.76 0.04
C CYS A 199 4.84 -2.12 -0.12
N THR A 200 4.61 -2.82 -1.22
CA THR A 200 5.07 -4.19 -1.43
C THR A 200 6.30 -4.24 -2.33
N THR A 201 7.07 -5.32 -2.22
CA THR A 201 8.37 -5.46 -2.89
C THR A 201 8.31 -6.06 -4.28
N PHE A 202 7.12 -6.50 -4.74
CA PHE A 202 6.92 -7.24 -5.98
C PHE A 202 6.11 -6.47 -7.03
N THR A 203 5.63 -5.27 -6.72
CA THR A 203 4.82 -4.44 -7.64
C THR A 203 5.68 -3.53 -8.48
N SER A 204 5.25 -3.32 -9.73
CA SER A 204 5.79 -2.30 -10.61
C SER A 204 4.69 -1.30 -10.99
N ARG A 205 5.06 -0.05 -11.25
CA ARG A 205 4.11 1.00 -11.67
C ARG A 205 3.33 0.59 -12.92
N THR A 206 3.98 -0.07 -13.87
CA THR A 206 3.36 -0.57 -15.10
C THR A 206 2.41 -1.73 -14.85
N GLY A 207 2.78 -2.67 -13.96
CA GLY A 207 1.92 -3.78 -13.56
C GLY A 207 0.65 -3.30 -12.87
N VAL A 208 0.78 -2.41 -11.89
CA VAL A 208 -0.35 -1.83 -11.16
C VAL A 208 -1.26 -1.03 -12.10
N LYS A 209 -0.69 -0.25 -13.03
CA LYS A 209 -1.48 0.46 -14.04
C LYS A 209 -2.31 -0.52 -14.87
N LYS A 210 -1.71 -1.61 -15.35
CA LYS A 210 -2.41 -2.65 -16.12
C LYS A 210 -3.53 -3.31 -15.30
N GLU A 211 -3.29 -3.54 -14.01
CA GLU A 211 -4.29 -4.10 -13.09
C GLU A 211 -5.50 -3.18 -12.93
N ILE A 212 -5.26 -1.88 -12.65
CA ILE A 212 -6.34 -0.89 -12.51
C ILE A 212 -7.19 -0.85 -13.77
N PHE A 213 -6.59 -0.71 -14.97
CA PHE A 213 -7.34 -0.72 -16.24
C PHE A 213 -8.04 -2.06 -16.55
N ARG A 214 -7.65 -3.17 -15.92
CA ARG A 214 -8.26 -4.48 -16.13
C ARG A 214 -9.52 -4.65 -15.28
N TYR A 215 -9.51 -4.18 -14.03
CA TYR A 215 -10.52 -4.52 -13.02
C TYR A 215 -11.31 -3.34 -12.49
N ILE A 216 -10.80 -2.10 -12.61
CA ILE A 216 -11.44 -0.89 -12.09
C ILE A 216 -11.85 -0.03 -13.29
N PRO A 217 -13.16 0.15 -13.54
CA PRO A 217 -13.67 0.99 -14.62
C PRO A 217 -13.44 2.49 -14.38
#